data_AF-A0A318T470-F1
#
_entry.id   AF-A0A318T470-F1
#
_cell.length_a   1.000
_cell.length_b   1.000
_cell.length_c   1.000
_cell.angle_alpha   90.00
_cell.angle_beta   90.00
_cell.angle_gamma   90.00
#
_symmetry.space_group_name_H-M   'P 1'
#
loop_
_entity.id
_entity.type
_entity.pdbx_description
1 polymer ?
#
loop_
_entity_poly.entity_id
_entity_poly.type
_entity_poly.pdbx_seq_one_letter_code
_entity_poly.pdbx_strand_id
1 'polypeptide(L)'
;MPVLNNARHEKFAQNLAKGKTADRAYVEAGYKANRHNAAALAREEHILTRVHELQKKAAERTAVTIQGLTDELEEVRVSASTAEQYSVAVSAIMGKAKLNGLLVEKKQLTGANGGPVQIDLTGMSNEQLQSLEALLAALASSASGTPEAGEGGTDETPS
;
A
#
# COMPACT_ATOMS: atom_id res chain seq x y z
N MET A 1 -7.16 -11.55 -23.40
CA MET A 1 -6.00 -11.43 -24.29
C MET A 1 -5.56 -12.82 -24.73
N PRO A 2 -5.28 -13.02 -26.02
CA PRO A 2 -5.06 -14.33 -26.59
C PRO A 2 -3.80 -15.00 -26.03
N VAL A 3 -3.88 -16.31 -25.91
CA VAL A 3 -2.81 -17.21 -25.50
C VAL A 3 -1.68 -17.18 -26.53
N LEU A 4 -0.42 -17.43 -26.14
CA LEU A 4 0.67 -17.61 -27.11
C LEU A 4 0.30 -18.70 -28.13
N ASN A 5 0.58 -18.44 -29.41
CA ASN A 5 0.22 -19.35 -30.51
C ASN A 5 0.80 -20.76 -30.36
N ASN A 6 1.96 -20.87 -29.72
CA ASN A 6 2.57 -22.16 -29.40
C ASN A 6 2.15 -22.60 -27.98
N ALA A 7 1.36 -23.67 -27.90
CA ALA A 7 0.88 -24.23 -26.64
C ALA A 7 2.01 -24.61 -25.65
N ARG A 8 3.17 -25.04 -26.16
CA ARG A 8 4.34 -25.34 -25.31
C ARG A 8 4.98 -24.06 -24.76
N HIS A 9 5.02 -22.98 -25.54
CA HIS A 9 5.52 -21.68 -25.08
C HIS A 9 4.59 -21.10 -24.02
N GLU A 10 3.27 -21.22 -24.20
CA GLU A 10 2.31 -20.81 -23.18
C GLU A 10 2.53 -21.60 -21.88
N LYS A 11 2.61 -22.93 -21.96
CA LYS A 11 2.81 -23.77 -20.78
C LYS A 11 4.12 -23.46 -20.06
N PHE A 12 5.18 -23.17 -20.83
CA PHE A 12 6.47 -22.70 -20.32
C PHE A 12 6.34 -21.37 -19.57
N ALA A 13 5.71 -20.37 -20.18
CA ALA A 13 5.47 -19.06 -19.58
C ALA A 13 4.60 -19.15 -18.30
N GLN A 14 3.57 -19.99 -18.31
CA GLN A 14 2.74 -20.25 -17.11
C GLN A 14 3.55 -20.86 -15.96
N ASN A 15 4.45 -21.77 -16.26
CA ASN A 15 5.30 -22.40 -15.25
C ASN A 15 6.35 -21.43 -14.70
N LEU A 16 6.93 -20.57 -15.54
CA LEU A 16 7.82 -19.49 -15.09
C LEU A 16 7.08 -18.47 -14.22
N ALA A 17 5.87 -18.07 -14.61
CA ALA A 17 5.05 -17.14 -13.81
C ALA A 17 4.69 -17.71 -12.43
N LYS A 18 4.61 -19.04 -12.29
CA LYS A 18 4.44 -19.76 -11.01
C LYS A 18 5.74 -19.87 -10.19
N GLY A 19 6.86 -19.29 -10.64
CA GLY A 19 8.14 -19.30 -9.94
C GLY A 19 8.98 -20.56 -10.14
N LYS A 20 8.65 -21.42 -11.12
CA LYS A 20 9.50 -22.58 -11.44
C LYS A 20 10.79 -22.13 -12.13
N THR A 21 11.86 -22.86 -11.87
CA THR A 21 13.12 -22.68 -12.59
C THR A 21 12.96 -23.02 -14.08
N ALA A 22 13.71 -22.35 -14.95
CA ALA A 22 13.55 -22.48 -16.40
C ALA A 22 13.74 -23.93 -16.91
N ASP A 23 14.68 -24.67 -16.34
CA ASP A 23 14.89 -26.10 -16.64
C ASP A 23 13.63 -26.95 -16.36
N ARG A 24 13.02 -26.78 -15.19
CA ARG A 24 11.79 -27.50 -14.80
C ARG A 24 10.60 -27.06 -15.63
N ALA A 25 10.43 -25.75 -15.81
CA ALA A 25 9.36 -25.21 -16.65
C ALA A 25 9.42 -25.76 -18.08
N TYR A 26 10.63 -25.91 -18.63
CA TYR A 26 10.86 -26.40 -19.99
C TYR A 26 10.47 -27.88 -20.16
N VAL A 27 10.89 -28.72 -19.22
CA VAL A 27 10.52 -30.16 -19.22
C VAL A 27 9.02 -30.33 -19.06
N GLU A 28 8.40 -29.62 -18.13
CA GLU A 28 6.95 -29.70 -17.90
C GLU A 28 6.12 -29.13 -19.06
N ALA A 29 6.68 -28.19 -19.82
CA ALA A 29 6.10 -27.69 -21.07
C ALA A 29 6.12 -28.74 -22.20
N GLY A 30 6.79 -29.88 -22.00
CA GLY A 30 6.86 -31.00 -22.94
C GLY A 30 8.10 -30.98 -23.83
N TYR A 31 9.13 -30.20 -23.48
CA TYR A 31 10.43 -30.25 -24.16
C TYR A 31 11.34 -31.31 -23.56
N LYS A 32 12.27 -31.82 -24.39
CA LYS A 32 13.38 -32.64 -23.90
C LYS A 32 14.29 -31.78 -23.01
N ALA A 33 14.72 -32.34 -21.88
CA ALA A 33 15.58 -31.64 -20.92
C ALA A 33 16.84 -31.07 -21.61
N ASN A 34 16.94 -29.74 -21.63
CA ASN A 34 18.11 -29.02 -22.12
C ASN A 34 18.14 -27.63 -21.45
N ARG A 35 19.12 -27.42 -20.58
CA ARG A 35 19.23 -26.20 -19.78
C ARG A 35 19.59 -24.97 -20.62
N HIS A 36 20.38 -25.13 -21.67
CA HIS A 36 20.77 -24.02 -22.55
C HIS A 36 19.56 -23.52 -23.35
N ASN A 37 18.77 -24.44 -23.92
CA ASN A 37 17.56 -24.08 -24.67
C ASN A 37 16.49 -23.48 -23.75
N ALA A 38 16.33 -24.01 -22.54
CA ALA A 38 15.42 -23.46 -21.54
C ALA A 38 15.79 -22.01 -21.19
N ALA A 39 17.08 -21.73 -20.98
CA ALA A 39 17.57 -20.38 -20.70
C ALA A 39 17.43 -19.44 -21.90
N ALA A 40 17.65 -19.93 -23.12
CA ALA A 40 17.43 -19.14 -24.34
C ALA A 40 15.95 -18.75 -24.47
N LEU A 41 15.04 -19.72 -24.38
CA LEU A 41 13.60 -19.48 -24.49
C LEU A 41 13.07 -18.54 -23.38
N ALA A 42 13.63 -18.62 -22.17
CA ALA A 42 13.26 -17.73 -21.07
C ALA A 42 13.65 -16.25 -21.30
N ARG A 43 14.59 -15.96 -22.21
CA ARG A 43 15.00 -14.59 -22.55
C ARG A 43 14.24 -14.00 -23.72
N GLU A 44 13.46 -14.82 -24.42
CA GLU A 44 12.71 -14.38 -25.59
C GLU A 44 11.61 -13.40 -25.19
N GLU A 45 11.51 -12.28 -25.91
CA GLU A 45 10.64 -11.15 -25.53
C GLU A 45 9.17 -11.57 -25.36
N HIS A 46 8.65 -12.38 -26.29
CA HIS A 46 7.26 -12.84 -26.23
C HIS A 46 6.95 -13.73 -25.02
N ILE A 47 7.96 -14.46 -24.50
CA ILE A 47 7.81 -15.26 -23.27
C ILE A 47 7.84 -14.34 -22.06
N LEU A 48 8.80 -13.40 -22.01
CA LEU A 48 8.92 -12.44 -20.92
C LEU A 48 7.65 -11.60 -20.77
N THR A 49 7.17 -11.01 -21.85
CA THR A 49 5.92 -10.22 -21.87
C THR A 49 4.76 -11.05 -21.31
N ARG A 50 4.64 -12.32 -21.74
CA ARG A 50 3.59 -13.21 -21.25
C ARG A 50 3.73 -13.53 -19.77
N VAL A 51 4.94 -13.78 -19.27
CA VAL A 51 5.20 -14.01 -17.84
C VAL A 51 4.79 -12.78 -17.02
N HIS A 52 5.18 -11.58 -17.46
CA HIS A 52 4.81 -10.32 -16.80
C HIS A 52 3.29 -10.12 -16.77
N GLU A 53 2.58 -10.38 -17.87
CA GLU A 53 1.11 -10.34 -17.89
C GLU A 53 0.47 -11.28 -16.87
N LEU A 54 0.96 -12.53 -16.82
CA LEU A 54 0.45 -13.55 -15.91
C LEU A 54 0.72 -13.17 -14.45
N GLN A 55 1.90 -12.65 -14.15
CA GLN A 55 2.27 -12.17 -12.83
C GLN A 55 1.45 -10.94 -12.43
N LYS A 56 1.26 -9.97 -13.33
CA LYS A 56 0.40 -8.80 -13.09
C LYS A 56 -1.03 -9.22 -12.78
N LYS A 57 -1.60 -10.14 -13.56
CA LYS A 57 -2.95 -10.67 -13.32
C LYS A 57 -3.06 -11.46 -12.01
N ALA A 58 -2.01 -12.17 -11.63
CA ALA A 58 -1.95 -12.84 -10.33
C ALA A 58 -1.89 -11.81 -9.19
N ALA A 59 -1.04 -10.79 -9.33
CA ALA A 59 -0.92 -9.70 -8.38
C ALA A 59 -2.24 -8.92 -8.24
N GLU A 60 -2.93 -8.61 -9.33
CA GLU A 60 -4.25 -7.97 -9.31
C GLU A 60 -5.31 -8.80 -8.56
N ARG A 61 -5.25 -10.14 -8.65
CA ARG A 61 -6.16 -11.03 -7.91
C ARG A 61 -5.81 -11.17 -6.43
N THR A 62 -4.52 -11.12 -6.10
CA THR A 62 -4.04 -11.20 -4.71
C THR A 62 -3.99 -9.83 -4.04
N ALA A 63 -4.08 -8.75 -4.81
CA ALA A 63 -4.15 -7.40 -4.29
C ALA A 63 -5.43 -7.24 -3.47
N VAL A 64 -5.24 -7.09 -2.17
CA VAL A 64 -6.30 -6.68 -1.27
C VAL A 64 -6.61 -5.21 -1.59
N THR A 65 -7.79 -4.98 -2.19
CA THR A 65 -8.25 -3.64 -2.53
C THR A 65 -9.18 -3.09 -1.45
N ILE A 66 -9.23 -1.77 -1.30
CA ILE A 66 -10.19 -1.13 -0.38
C ILE A 66 -11.63 -1.50 -0.74
N GLN A 67 -11.94 -1.56 -2.04
CA GLN A 67 -13.25 -2.01 -2.52
C GLN A 67 -13.53 -3.46 -2.10
N GLY A 68 -12.60 -4.39 -2.34
CA GLY A 68 -12.75 -5.79 -1.97
C GLY A 68 -12.97 -5.99 -0.47
N LEU A 69 -12.18 -5.33 0.37
CA LEU A 69 -12.39 -5.37 1.83
C LEU A 69 -13.73 -4.76 2.25
N THR A 70 -14.17 -3.71 1.56
CA THR A 70 -15.46 -3.06 1.83
C THR A 70 -16.63 -3.99 1.49
N ASP A 71 -16.51 -4.75 0.41
CA ASP A 71 -17.50 -5.75 -0.03
C ASP A 71 -17.52 -6.95 0.94
N GLU A 72 -16.36 -7.49 1.32
CA GLU A 72 -16.25 -8.55 2.32
C GLU A 72 -16.87 -8.15 3.67
N LEU A 73 -16.61 -6.93 4.14
CA LEU A 73 -17.23 -6.41 5.36
C LEU A 73 -18.75 -6.22 5.23
N GLU A 74 -19.27 -5.93 4.03
CA GLU A 74 -20.71 -5.86 3.79
C GLU A 74 -21.35 -7.25 3.86
N GLU A 75 -20.71 -8.27 3.29
CA GLU A 75 -21.17 -9.66 3.41
C GLU A 75 -21.21 -10.12 4.88
N VAL A 76 -20.17 -9.77 5.66
CA VAL A 76 -20.14 -10.02 7.10
C VAL A 76 -21.27 -9.27 7.81
N ARG A 77 -21.52 -8.01 7.47
CA ARG A 77 -22.61 -7.22 8.06
C ARG A 77 -23.97 -7.87 7.80
N VAL A 78 -24.23 -8.29 6.55
CA VAL A 78 -25.49 -8.95 6.17
C VAL A 78 -25.64 -10.27 6.91
N SER A 79 -24.62 -11.12 6.89
CA SER A 79 -24.64 -12.43 7.56
C SER A 79 -24.83 -12.30 9.08
N ALA A 80 -24.11 -11.38 9.71
CA ALA A 80 -24.26 -11.08 11.14
C ALA A 80 -25.66 -10.56 11.47
N SER A 81 -26.25 -9.72 10.60
CA SER A 81 -27.62 -9.22 10.78
C SER A 81 -28.64 -10.35 10.72
N THR A 82 -28.48 -11.30 9.78
CA THR A 82 -29.37 -12.47 9.68
C THR A 82 -29.24 -13.44 10.86
N ALA A 83 -28.07 -13.48 11.49
CA ALA A 83 -27.80 -14.28 12.68
C ALA A 83 -28.12 -13.54 14.00
N GLU A 84 -28.74 -12.34 13.93
CA GLU A 84 -29.02 -11.46 15.08
C GLU A 84 -27.78 -11.06 15.90
N GLN A 85 -26.58 -11.19 15.31
CA GLN A 85 -25.30 -10.79 15.90
C GLN A 85 -25.01 -9.33 15.60
N TYR A 86 -25.84 -8.42 16.12
CA TYR A 86 -25.76 -7.00 15.82
C TYR A 86 -24.43 -6.35 16.22
N SER A 87 -23.76 -6.85 17.26
CA SER A 87 -22.42 -6.36 17.65
C SER A 87 -21.39 -6.54 16.54
N VAL A 88 -21.40 -7.70 15.86
CA VAL A 88 -20.52 -8.01 14.73
C VAL A 88 -20.88 -7.13 13.53
N ALA A 89 -22.17 -6.94 13.25
CA ALA A 89 -22.64 -6.06 12.18
C ALA A 89 -22.17 -4.61 12.39
N VAL A 90 -22.27 -4.09 13.62
CA VAL A 90 -21.77 -2.75 13.97
C VAL A 90 -20.24 -2.67 13.80
N SER A 91 -19.50 -3.69 14.26
CA SER A 91 -18.05 -3.74 14.04
C SER A 91 -17.67 -3.73 12.56
N ALA A 92 -18.42 -4.44 11.70
CA ALA A 92 -18.20 -4.45 10.26
C ALA A 92 -18.46 -3.07 9.62
N ILE A 93 -19.56 -2.39 10.01
CA ILE A 93 -19.84 -1.01 9.56
C ILE A 93 -18.73 -0.05 9.99
N MET A 94 -18.24 -0.17 11.23
CA MET A 94 -17.13 0.64 11.73
C MET A 94 -15.85 0.37 10.96
N GLY A 95 -15.55 -0.89 10.64
CA GLY A 95 -14.43 -1.27 9.77
C GLY A 95 -14.52 -0.61 8.39
N LYS A 96 -15.71 -0.63 7.77
CA LYS A 96 -15.96 0.04 6.48
C LYS A 96 -15.74 1.55 6.57
N ALA A 97 -16.24 2.20 7.62
CA ALA A 97 -16.08 3.63 7.82
C ALA A 97 -14.60 4.02 8.01
N LYS A 98 -13.81 3.21 8.74
CA LYS A 98 -12.36 3.43 8.90
C LYS A 98 -11.60 3.23 7.59
N LEU A 99 -11.87 2.15 6.85
CA LEU A 99 -11.21 1.87 5.57
C LEU A 99 -11.46 2.94 4.51
N ASN A 100 -12.67 3.52 4.50
CA ASN A 100 -13.06 4.57 3.54
C ASN A 100 -12.75 5.98 4.05
N GLY A 101 -12.08 6.13 5.20
CA GLY A 101 -11.70 7.43 5.76
C GLY A 101 -12.87 8.28 6.27
N LEU A 102 -14.08 7.72 6.35
CA LEU A 102 -15.27 8.39 6.90
C LEU A 102 -15.18 8.55 8.42
N LEU A 103 -14.39 7.70 9.06
CA LEU A 103 -14.09 7.76 10.49
C LEU A 103 -12.57 7.91 10.68
N VAL A 104 -12.16 9.11 11.09
CA VAL A 104 -10.75 9.44 11.35
C VAL A 104 -10.50 9.35 12.84
N GLU A 105 -9.67 8.39 13.26
CA GLU A 105 -9.17 8.32 14.63
C GLU A 105 -8.03 9.33 14.81
N LYS A 106 -8.34 10.49 15.41
CA LYS A 106 -7.31 11.44 15.83
C LYS A 106 -6.60 10.90 17.06
N LYS A 107 -5.33 10.55 16.93
CA LYS A 107 -4.47 10.18 18.06
C LYS A 107 -3.61 11.37 18.44
N GLN A 108 -3.73 11.80 19.70
CA GLN A 108 -2.82 12.76 20.30
C GLN A 108 -1.75 11.99 21.07
N LEU A 109 -0.48 12.23 20.74
CA LEU A 109 0.64 11.72 21.54
C LEU A 109 0.96 12.74 22.63
N THR A 110 0.81 12.31 23.89
CA THR A 110 1.17 13.10 25.07
C THR A 110 2.16 12.31 25.93
N GLY A 111 2.98 13.01 26.70
CA GLY A 111 3.84 12.41 27.72
C GLY A 111 3.06 11.98 28.96
N ALA A 112 3.78 11.49 29.97
CA ALA A 112 3.17 11.05 31.23
C ALA A 112 2.26 12.15 31.82
N ASN A 113 1.07 11.75 32.26
CA ASN A 113 0.04 12.65 32.81
C ASN A 113 -0.39 13.79 31.87
N GLY A 114 -0.30 13.61 30.55
CA GLY A 114 -0.63 14.65 29.58
C GLY A 114 0.45 15.72 29.44
N GLY A 115 1.62 15.51 30.02
CA GLY A 115 2.76 16.41 29.92
C GLY A 115 3.47 16.36 28.56
N PRO A 116 4.53 17.15 28.38
CA PRO A 116 5.37 17.11 27.19
C PRO A 116 5.95 15.71 26.96
N VAL A 117 6.05 15.30 25.69
CA VAL A 117 6.76 14.07 25.31
C VAL A 117 8.23 14.24 25.69
N GLN A 118 8.71 13.41 26.61
CA GLN A 118 10.11 13.43 27.00
C GLN A 118 10.93 12.69 25.95
N ILE A 119 11.96 13.38 25.43
CA ILE A 119 12.92 12.81 24.49
C ILE A 119 14.25 12.75 25.25
N ASP A 120 14.77 11.53 25.46
CA ASP A 120 16.08 11.33 26.07
C ASP A 120 17.17 11.52 25.02
N LEU A 121 18.00 12.55 25.21
CA LEU A 121 19.09 12.93 24.30
C LEU A 121 20.47 12.66 24.92
N THR A 122 20.53 12.06 26.11
CA THR A 122 21.77 11.97 26.91
C THR A 122 22.87 11.12 26.28
N GLY A 123 22.55 10.23 25.33
CA GLY A 123 23.50 9.38 24.62
C GLY A 123 23.99 9.90 23.26
N MET A 124 23.60 11.10 22.83
CA MET A 124 23.92 11.63 21.50
C MET A 124 25.25 12.41 21.49
N SER A 125 26.02 12.26 20.41
CA SER A 125 27.24 13.08 20.21
C SER A 125 26.89 14.53 19.82
N ASN A 126 27.82 15.46 20.01
CA ASN A 126 27.63 16.87 19.63
C ASN A 126 27.31 17.05 18.14
N GLU A 127 27.90 16.22 17.27
CA GLU A 127 27.63 16.23 15.82
C GLU A 127 26.18 15.79 15.52
N GLN A 128 25.69 14.79 16.25
CA GLN A 128 24.31 14.31 16.12
C GLN A 128 23.31 15.34 16.63
N LEU A 129 23.64 16.08 17.70
CA LEU A 129 22.80 17.17 18.21
C LEU A 129 22.74 18.35 17.24
N GLN A 130 23.86 18.74 16.63
CA GLN A 130 23.88 19.80 15.62
C GLN A 130 23.08 19.44 14.38
N SER A 131 23.14 18.18 13.92
CA SER A 131 22.32 17.74 12.78
C SER A 131 20.82 17.75 13.11
N LEU A 132 20.44 17.39 14.34
CA LEU A 132 19.06 17.47 14.82
C LEU A 132 18.57 18.93 14.87
N GLU A 133 19.38 19.85 15.38
CA GLU A 133 19.06 21.28 15.46
C GLU A 133 18.84 21.89 14.07
N ALA A 134 19.71 21.57 13.11
CA ALA A 134 19.56 22.03 11.73
C ALA A 134 18.26 21.53 11.07
N LEU A 135 17.88 20.26 11.31
CA LEU A 135 16.62 19.70 10.82
C LEU A 135 15.40 20.36 11.47
N LEU A 136 15.44 20.61 12.77
CA LEU A 136 14.37 21.30 13.49
C LEU A 136 14.20 22.75 13.02
N ALA A 137 15.30 23.47 12.79
CA ALA A 137 15.27 24.83 12.27
C ALA A 137 14.63 24.89 10.86
N ALA A 138 14.97 23.93 9.99
CA ALA A 138 14.36 23.81 8.66
C ALA A 138 12.86 23.45 8.73
N LEU A 139 12.45 22.62 9.69
CA LEU A 139 11.04 22.27 9.87
C LEU A 139 10.24 23.46 10.41
N ALA A 140 10.80 24.21 11.37
CA ALA A 140 10.16 25.38 11.95
C ALA A 140 9.93 26.49 10.91
N SER A 141 10.88 26.71 9.99
CA SER A 141 10.71 27.69 8.90
C SER A 141 9.67 27.26 7.86
N SER A 142 9.42 25.96 7.69
CA SER A 142 8.37 25.44 6.80
C SER A 142 6.95 25.52 7.39
N ALA A 143 6.83 25.63 8.72
CA ALA A 143 5.55 25.63 9.43
C ALA A 143 4.93 27.02 9.62
N SER A 144 5.68 28.10 9.39
CA SER A 144 5.15 29.47 9.40
C SER A 144 4.41 29.80 8.11
N GLY A 145 3.24 29.19 7.92
CA GLY A 145 2.22 29.69 7.00
C GLY A 145 1.54 30.91 7.63
N THR A 146 1.75 32.09 7.04
CA THR A 146 1.24 33.38 7.47
C THR A 146 -0.29 33.36 7.68
N PRO A 147 -0.84 33.85 8.81
CA PRO A 147 -2.25 34.20 8.87
C PRO A 147 -2.46 35.51 8.10
N GLU A 148 -3.21 35.49 7.00
CA GLU A 148 -3.70 36.71 6.36
C GLU A 148 -4.58 37.48 7.35
N ALA A 149 -4.07 38.62 7.82
CA ALA A 149 -4.83 39.59 8.59
C ALA A 149 -5.85 40.25 7.64
N GLY A 150 -7.14 40.00 7.88
CA GLY A 150 -8.21 40.72 7.20
C GLY A 150 -8.16 42.20 7.57
N GLU A 151 -8.00 43.05 6.57
CA GLU A 151 -8.09 44.51 6.67
C GLU A 151 -9.53 44.91 7.08
N GLY A 152 -9.71 45.24 8.35
CA GLY A 152 -10.92 45.92 8.85
C GLY A 152 -10.79 47.42 8.60
N GLY A 153 -11.45 47.91 7.55
CA GLY A 153 -11.53 49.34 7.23
C GLY A 153 -12.18 50.13 8.38
N THR A 154 -11.43 51.10 8.89
CA THR A 154 -11.94 52.17 9.74
C THR A 154 -12.61 53.22 8.86
N ASP A 155 -13.91 53.45 9.02
CA ASP A 155 -14.51 54.71 8.59
C ASP A 155 -14.96 55.50 9.82
N GLU A 156 -14.40 56.69 9.91
CA GLU A 156 -14.50 57.63 11.01
C GLU A 156 -15.85 58.36 10.95
N THR A 157 -16.50 58.54 12.09
CA THR A 157 -17.47 59.63 12.26
C THR A 157 -16.97 60.55 13.37
N PRO A 158 -16.91 61.88 13.11
CA PRO A 158 -16.98 62.82 14.20
C PRO A 158 -18.10 63.86 14.03
N SER A 159 -18.89 63.93 15.10
CA SER A 159 -19.76 65.02 15.60
C SER A 159 -21.04 65.37 14.83
#